data_AF-A0A9E5TL06-F1
#
_entry.id   AF-A0A9E5TL06-F1
#
_cell.length_a   1.000
_cell.length_b   1.000
_cell.length_c   1.000
_cell.angle_alpha   90.00
_cell.angle_beta   90.00
_cell.angle_gamma   90.00
#
_symmetry.space_group_name_H-M   'P 1'
#
loop_
_entity.id
_entity.type
_entity.pdbx_description
1 polymer ?
#
loop_
_entity_poly.entity_id
_entity_poly.type
_entity_poly.pdbx_seq_one_letter_code
_entity_poly.pdbx_strand_id
1 'polypeptide(L)'
;MGKIVAVDFDGVLHDYSSGWRGVDVIPDGEVPGAIGWLRKLIEDPEILVKIFSTRNHQPGAIGAMQNWLLDHGLPSDQTIELDFPLTKPPAHVLIDDRAMTFNGTFPRLDQIKNFQPWHKRGVFPGA
;
A
#
# COMPACT_ATOMS: atom_id res chain seq x y z
N MET A 1 -1.51 -10.97 20.65
CA MET A 1 -0.88 -9.85 19.92
C MET A 1 -1.30 -10.01 18.48
N GLY A 2 -1.99 -9.02 17.89
CA GLY A 2 -2.52 -9.13 16.54
C GLY A 2 -1.41 -9.22 15.49
N LYS A 3 -1.69 -9.88 14.36
CA LYS A 3 -0.79 -9.96 13.21
C LYS A 3 -0.74 -8.60 12.53
N ILE A 4 0.45 -8.00 12.49
CA ILE A 4 0.65 -6.72 11.81
C ILE A 4 0.70 -6.95 10.30
N VAL A 5 -0.18 -6.29 9.56
CA VAL A 5 -0.16 -6.26 8.09
C VAL A 5 0.29 -4.87 7.67
N ALA A 6 1.50 -4.76 7.13
CA ALA A 6 2.00 -3.51 6.59
C ALA A 6 1.60 -3.40 5.12
N VAL A 7 0.90 -2.33 4.77
CA VAL A 7 0.33 -2.12 3.44
C VAL A 7 0.96 -0.87 2.86
N ASP A 8 1.62 -0.99 1.72
CA ASP A 8 2.06 0.18 0.96
C ASP A 8 0.85 0.95 0.41
N PHE A 9 1.05 2.21 0.04
CA PHE A 9 -0.02 3.07 -0.44
C PHE A 9 -0.04 3.18 -1.97
N ASP A 10 1.01 3.78 -2.54
CA ASP A 10 1.11 4.09 -3.97
C ASP A 10 1.40 2.85 -4.82
N GLY A 11 0.42 2.38 -5.59
CA GLY A 11 0.49 1.16 -6.39
C GLY A 11 -0.12 -0.06 -5.71
N VAL A 12 -0.65 0.09 -4.49
CA VAL A 12 -1.35 -0.97 -3.73
C VAL A 12 -2.77 -0.56 -3.35
N LEU A 13 -2.92 0.54 -2.61
CA LEU A 13 -4.24 1.12 -2.29
C LEU A 13 -4.64 2.15 -3.33
N HIS A 14 -3.71 3.05 -3.66
CA HIS A 14 -3.80 4.07 -4.68
C HIS A 14 -3.29 3.53 -6.02
N ASP A 15 -4.00 3.75 -7.13
CA ASP A 15 -3.65 3.17 -8.44
C ASP A 15 -2.28 3.62 -8.99
N TYR A 16 -1.88 4.84 -8.64
CA TYR A 16 -0.56 5.41 -8.94
C TYR A 16 -0.20 5.50 -10.44
N SER A 17 -1.19 5.46 -11.35
CA SER A 17 -0.99 5.65 -12.79
C SER A 17 -0.44 7.03 -13.15
N SER A 18 -0.71 8.07 -12.36
CA SER A 18 -0.12 9.40 -12.55
C SER A 18 1.32 9.49 -12.04
N GLY A 19 1.81 8.51 -11.28
CA GLY A 19 3.11 8.55 -10.62
C GLY A 19 3.20 9.61 -9.52
N TRP A 20 4.43 9.92 -9.07
CA TRP A 20 4.66 10.93 -8.03
C TRP A 20 4.27 12.33 -8.49
N ARG A 21 3.38 12.99 -7.73
CA ARG A 21 2.91 14.36 -8.01
C ARG A 21 3.18 15.36 -6.88
N GLY A 22 3.89 14.94 -5.85
CA GLY A 22 4.09 15.73 -4.64
C GLY A 22 3.53 15.04 -3.41
N VAL A 23 3.83 15.64 -2.27
CA VAL A 23 3.58 15.05 -0.95
C VAL A 23 2.09 14.85 -0.68
N ASP A 24 1.32 15.87 -1.03
CA ASP A 24 -0.09 16.05 -0.73
C ASP A 24 -1.00 15.91 -1.96
N VAL A 25 -0.42 15.64 -3.14
CA VAL A 25 -1.16 15.48 -4.39
C VAL A 25 -1.29 13.99 -4.72
N ILE A 26 -2.50 13.45 -4.53
CA ILE A 26 -2.85 12.04 -4.75
C ILE A 26 -4.02 11.98 -5.75
N PRO A 27 -3.75 12.10 -7.06
CA PRO A 27 -4.80 12.39 -8.05
C PRO A 27 -5.56 11.15 -8.54
N ASP A 28 -4.93 9.97 -8.48
CA ASP A 28 -5.55 8.74 -8.99
C ASP A 28 -6.54 8.14 -7.97
N GLY A 29 -7.44 7.32 -8.50
CA GLY A 29 -8.40 6.57 -7.70
C GLY A 29 -7.78 5.36 -6.99
N GLU A 30 -8.64 4.57 -6.35
CA GLU A 30 -8.21 3.31 -5.74
C GLU A 30 -7.78 2.29 -6.79
N VAL A 31 -6.86 1.41 -6.40
CA VAL A 31 -6.77 0.10 -7.05
C VAL A 31 -8.13 -0.59 -6.88
N PRO A 32 -8.75 -1.15 -7.94
CA PRO A 32 -10.12 -1.65 -7.86
C PRO A 32 -10.36 -2.59 -6.67
N GLY A 33 -11.24 -2.20 -5.75
CA GLY A 33 -11.61 -2.98 -4.57
C GLY A 33 -10.66 -2.82 -3.37
N ALA A 34 -9.65 -1.95 -3.44
CA ALA A 34 -8.68 -1.75 -2.37
C ALA A 34 -9.32 -1.24 -1.08
N ILE A 35 -10.24 -0.27 -1.13
CA ILE A 35 -10.90 0.21 0.09
C ILE A 35 -11.78 -0.87 0.71
N GLY A 36 -12.54 -1.60 -0.11
CA GLY A 36 -13.35 -2.73 0.37
C GLY A 36 -12.52 -3.85 1.01
N TRP A 37 -11.32 -4.10 0.49
CA TRP A 37 -10.36 -5.05 1.08
C TRP A 37 -9.74 -4.52 2.38
N LEU A 38 -9.30 -3.25 2.40
CA LEU A 38 -8.71 -2.61 3.56
C LEU A 38 -9.67 -2.60 4.75
N ARG A 39 -10.95 -2.30 4.51
CA ARG A 39 -12.01 -2.36 5.54
C ARG A 39 -12.10 -3.73 6.20
N LYS A 40 -12.08 -4.80 5.41
CA LYS A 40 -12.12 -6.18 5.96
C LYS A 40 -10.91 -6.48 6.84
N LEU A 41 -9.73 -5.95 6.51
CA LEU A 41 -8.55 -6.10 7.36
C LEU A 41 -8.67 -5.33 8.67
N ILE A 42 -9.24 -4.12 8.63
CA ILE A 42 -9.45 -3.28 9.83
C ILE A 42 -10.50 -3.91 10.76
N GLU A 43 -11.55 -4.50 10.19
CA GLU A 43 -12.65 -5.13 10.93
C GLU A 43 -12.28 -6.50 11.55
N ASP A 44 -11.14 -7.09 11.15
CA ASP A 44 -10.67 -8.37 11.69
C ASP A 44 -9.95 -8.18 13.05
N PRO A 45 -10.44 -8.80 14.14
CA PRO A 45 -9.89 -8.59 15.48
C PRO A 45 -8.48 -9.18 15.68
N GLU A 46 -7.99 -10.03 14.77
CA GLU A 46 -6.64 -10.59 14.82
C GLU A 46 -5.62 -9.76 14.03
N ILE A 47 -6.05 -8.75 13.27
CA ILE A 47 -5.20 -7.98 12.36
C ILE A 47 -4.98 -6.57 12.87
N LEU A 48 -3.73 -6.10 12.75
CA LEU A 48 -3.35 -4.71 12.99
C LEU A 48 -2.80 -4.13 11.70
N VAL A 49 -3.58 -3.28 11.04
CA VAL A 49 -3.20 -2.65 9.78
C VAL A 49 -2.24 -1.49 10.04
N LYS A 50 -1.16 -1.42 9.27
CA LYS A 50 -0.24 -0.28 9.23
C LYS A 50 -0.04 0.18 7.80
N ILE A 51 -0.34 1.44 7.48
CA ILE A 51 -0.06 2.00 6.17
C ILE A 51 1.41 2.43 6.15
N PHE A 52 2.25 1.66 5.46
CA PHE A 52 3.70 1.85 5.44
C PHE A 52 4.14 2.30 4.06
N SER A 53 4.13 3.61 3.85
CA SER A 53 4.49 4.24 2.58
C SER A 53 5.74 5.10 2.70
N THR A 54 6.46 5.24 1.58
CA THR A 54 7.50 6.27 1.44
C THR A 54 6.97 7.69 1.65
N ARG A 55 5.65 7.91 1.55
CA ARG A 55 5.01 9.19 1.90
C ARG A 55 5.15 9.55 3.38
N ASN A 56 5.12 8.57 4.30
CA ASN A 56 4.92 8.78 5.74
C ASN A 56 5.90 9.77 6.39
N HIS A 57 7.15 9.84 5.92
CA HIS A 57 8.18 10.70 6.49
C HIS A 57 8.07 12.17 6.07
N GLN A 58 7.20 12.48 5.11
CA GLN A 58 7.07 13.83 4.56
C GLN A 58 5.99 14.62 5.33
N PRO A 59 6.26 15.88 5.69
CA PRO A 59 5.29 16.72 6.38
C PRO A 59 3.97 16.83 5.60
N GLY A 60 2.84 16.58 6.28
CA GLY A 60 1.49 16.64 5.69
C GLY A 60 1.05 15.40 4.91
N ALA A 61 1.95 14.46 4.61
CA ALA A 61 1.64 13.30 3.77
C ALA A 61 0.62 12.35 4.41
N ILE A 62 0.72 12.13 5.73
CA ILE A 62 -0.24 11.29 6.47
C ILE A 62 -1.65 11.86 6.36
N GLY A 63 -1.81 13.17 6.58
CA GLY A 63 -3.10 13.84 6.43
C GLY A 63 -3.65 13.76 5.00
N ALA A 64 -2.80 13.89 3.98
CA ALA A 64 -3.21 13.73 2.60
C ALA A 64 -3.70 12.30 2.29
N MET A 65 -3.00 11.26 2.77
CA MET A 65 -3.44 9.87 2.60
C MET A 65 -4.73 9.59 3.39
N GLN A 66 -4.88 10.11 4.61
CA GLN A 66 -6.12 9.99 5.39
C GLN A 66 -7.32 10.62 4.69
N ASN A 67 -7.16 11.84 4.16
CA ASN A 67 -8.19 12.51 3.38
C ASN A 67 -8.54 11.71 2.12
N TRP A 68 -7.53 11.19 1.42
CA TRP A 68 -7.76 10.35 0.26
C TRP A 68 -8.54 9.08 0.62
N LEU A 69 -8.20 8.40 1.72
CA LEU A 69 -8.94 7.22 2.20
C LEU A 69 -10.39 7.56 2.54
N LEU A 70 -10.62 8.72 3.18
CA LEU A 70 -11.95 9.22 3.50
C LEU A 70 -12.77 9.48 2.23
N ASP A 71 -12.21 10.18 1.25
CA ASP A 71 -12.85 10.51 -0.02
C ASP A 71 -13.23 9.26 -0.83
N HIS A 72 -12.51 8.15 -0.62
CA HIS A 72 -12.76 6.86 -1.28
C HIS A 72 -13.63 5.90 -0.45
N GLY A 73 -14.23 6.37 0.65
CA GLY A 73 -15.26 5.63 1.38
C GLY A 73 -14.78 4.83 2.59
N LEU A 74 -13.55 5.07 3.07
CA LEU A 74 -13.14 4.61 4.39
C LEU A 74 -13.75 5.53 5.47
N PRO A 75 -14.49 5.01 6.46
CA PRO A 75 -15.11 5.82 7.51
C PRO A 75 -14.09 6.66 8.31
N SER A 76 -14.51 7.83 8.79
CA SER A 76 -13.62 8.78 9.47
C SER A 76 -12.97 8.21 10.73
N ASP A 77 -13.73 7.45 11.53
CA ASP A 77 -13.22 6.72 12.70
C ASP A 77 -12.09 5.76 12.30
N GLN A 78 -12.28 4.97 11.23
CA GLN A 78 -11.25 4.07 10.73
C GLN A 78 -10.03 4.81 10.17
N THR A 79 -10.21 5.91 9.43
CA THR A 79 -9.08 6.70 8.88
C THR A 79 -8.20 7.33 9.97
N ILE A 80 -8.80 7.75 11.09
CA ILE A 80 -8.10 8.39 12.22
C ILE A 80 -7.34 7.36 13.05
N GLU A 81 -7.87 6.14 13.18
CA GLU A 81 -7.26 5.06 13.98
C GLU A 81 -6.14 4.30 13.24
N LEU A 82 -6.02 4.45 11.92
CA LEU A 82 -4.94 3.83 11.15
C LEU A 82 -3.56 4.33 11.58
N ASP A 83 -2.63 3.39 11.74
CA ASP A 83 -1.23 3.67 12.07
C ASP A 83 -0.38 3.85 10.80
N PHE A 84 0.45 4.90 10.79
CA PHE A 84 1.33 5.28 9.69
C PHE A 84 2.80 5.30 10.17
N PRO A 85 3.45 4.13 10.32
CA PRO A 85 4.78 4.07 10.91
C PRO A 85 5.84 4.75 10.05
N LEU A 86 6.80 5.43 10.70
CA LEU A 86 7.95 6.08 10.05
C LEU A 86 9.13 5.13 9.80
N THR A 87 9.12 3.96 10.42
CA THR A 87 10.17 2.94 10.33
C THR A 87 9.54 1.58 10.02
N LYS A 88 10.36 0.64 9.54
CA LYS A 88 9.89 -0.70 9.17
C LYS A 88 9.16 -1.35 10.36
N PRO A 89 7.85 -1.64 10.23
CA PRO A 89 7.13 -2.31 11.30
C PRO A 89 7.56 -3.78 11.42
N PRO A 90 7.43 -4.41 12.61
CA PRO A 90 7.61 -5.85 12.79
C PRO A 90 6.40 -6.61 12.23
N ALA A 91 6.18 -6.47 10.92
CA ALA A 91 5.01 -6.98 10.23
C ALA A 91 5.03 -8.51 10.14
N HIS A 92 3.86 -9.12 10.31
CA HIS A 92 3.62 -10.50 9.91
C HIS A 92 3.74 -10.66 8.39
N VAL A 93 3.24 -9.69 7.63
CA VAL A 93 3.37 -9.63 6.17
C VAL A 93 3.42 -8.17 5.68
N LEU A 94 4.15 -7.94 4.59
CA LEU A 94 4.16 -6.69 3.84
C LEU A 94 3.43 -6.88 2.50
N ILE A 95 2.51 -5.98 2.17
CA ILE A 95 1.79 -5.93 0.89
C ILE A 95 2.27 -4.69 0.14
N ASP A 96 3.04 -4.88 -0.93
CA ASP A 96 3.82 -3.83 -1.58
C ASP A 96 3.97 -4.16 -3.08
N ASP A 97 3.77 -3.18 -3.97
CA ASP A 97 3.80 -3.37 -5.42
C ASP A 97 5.22 -3.63 -5.96
N ARG A 98 6.24 -3.30 -5.16
CA ARG A 98 7.68 -3.35 -5.49
C ARG A 98 8.47 -4.32 -4.64
N ALA A 99 7.80 -5.21 -3.92
CA ALA A 99 8.44 -6.29 -3.19
C ALA A 99 8.57 -7.57 -4.02
N MET A 100 9.75 -8.19 -3.95
CA MET A 100 9.95 -9.59 -4.35
C MET A 100 9.88 -10.47 -3.10
N THR A 101 8.99 -11.47 -3.09
CA THR A 101 8.95 -12.45 -1.99
C THR A 101 10.23 -13.30 -2.01
N PHE A 102 11.00 -13.25 -0.92
CA PHE A 102 12.13 -14.15 -0.74
C PHE A 102 11.63 -15.52 -0.28
N ASN A 103 11.88 -16.55 -1.09
CA ASN A 103 11.42 -17.92 -0.87
C ASN A 103 12.55 -18.87 -0.47
N GLY A 104 13.66 -18.34 0.04
CA GLY A 104 14.88 -19.11 0.36
C GLY A 104 15.90 -19.17 -0.77
N THR A 105 15.58 -18.63 -1.95
CA THR A 105 16.53 -18.49 -3.07
C THR A 105 16.69 -17.02 -3.45
N PHE A 106 17.93 -16.58 -3.65
CA PHE A 106 18.20 -15.20 -4.04
C PHE A 106 17.80 -14.96 -5.50
N PRO A 107 17.10 -13.85 -5.80
CA PRO A 107 16.81 -13.49 -7.18
C PRO A 107 18.11 -13.16 -7.90
N ARG A 108 18.18 -13.53 -9.18
CA ARG A 108 19.30 -13.15 -10.03
C ARG A 108 19.27 -11.65 -10.31
N LEU A 109 20.43 -11.11 -10.69
CA LEU A 109 20.58 -9.68 -10.98
C LEU A 109 19.66 -9.20 -12.10
N ASP A 110 19.44 -10.00 -13.14
CA ASP A 110 18.51 -9.69 -14.22
C ASP A 110 17.06 -9.62 -13.74
N GLN A 111 16.66 -10.47 -12.78
CA GLN A 111 15.32 -10.44 -12.20
C GLN A 111 15.08 -9.16 -11.39
N ILE A 112 16.09 -8.72 -10.63
CA ILE A 112 16.01 -7.46 -9.88
C ILE A 112 15.94 -6.27 -10.84
N LYS A 113 16.85 -6.21 -11.84
CA LYS A 113 16.92 -5.09 -12.80
C LYS A 113 15.67 -4.95 -13.66
N ASN A 114 15.04 -6.07 -14.00
CA ASN A 114 13.87 -6.10 -14.87
C ASN A 114 12.55 -6.23 -14.08
N PHE A 115 12.56 -6.09 -12.76
CA PHE A 115 11.35 -6.15 -11.96
C PHE A 115 10.33 -5.10 -12.45
N GLN A 116 9.08 -5.52 -12.58
CA GLN A 116 7.97 -4.63 -12.89
C GLN A 116 6.83 -4.85 -11.88
N PRO A 117 6.27 -3.77 -11.30
CA PRO A 117 5.09 -3.87 -10.46
C PRO A 117 3.92 -4.41 -11.28
N TRP A 118 2.90 -4.93 -10.60
CA TRP A 118 1.79 -5.65 -11.23
C TRP A 118 1.09 -4.85 -12.35
N HIS A 119 0.92 -3.54 -12.16
CA HIS A 119 0.25 -2.64 -13.11
C HIS A 119 1.11 -2.26 -14.34
N LYS A 120 2.39 -2.64 -14.38
CA LYS A 120 3.30 -2.43 -15.52
C LYS A 120 3.60 -3.70 -16.31
N ARG A 121 3.13 -4.85 -15.83
CA ARG A 121 3.20 -6.09 -16.61
C ARG A 121 2.16 -5.93 -17.72
N GLY A 122 2.61 -5.71 -18.96
CA GLY A 122 1.71 -5.62 -20.10
C GLY A 122 0.71 -6.77 -20.07
N VAL A 123 -0.57 -6.46 -20.30
CA VAL A 123 -1.65 -7.45 -20.47
C VAL A 123 -1.10 -8.60 -21.30
N PHE A 124 -0.88 -9.76 -20.70
CA PHE A 124 -0.58 -10.94 -21.49
C PHE A 124 -1.82 -11.20 -22.34
N PRO A 125 -1.76 -11.12 -23.68
CA PRO A 125 -2.86 -11.61 -24.51
C PRO A 125 -2.83 -13.14 -24.37
N GLY A 126 -3.75 -13.70 -23.57
CA GLY A 126 -4.00 -15.14 -23.52
C GLY A 126 -3.60 -15.88 -22.23
N ALA A 127 -4.03 -15.38 -21.07
CA ALA A 127 -4.33 -16.28 -19.94
C ALA A 127 -5.81 -16.69 -20.01
#